data_AF-A0A945BAZ1-F1
#
_entry.id   AF-A0A945BAZ1-F1
#
_cell.length_a   1.000
_cell.length_b   1.000
_cell.length_c   1.000
_cell.angle_alpha   90.00
_cell.angle_beta   90.00
_cell.angle_gamma   90.00
#
_symmetry.space_group_name_H-M   'P 1'
#
loop_
_entity.id
_entity.type
_entity.pdbx_description
1 polymer ?
#
loop_
_entity_poly.entity_id
_entity_poly.type
_entity_poly.pdbx_seq_one_letter_code
_entity_poly.pdbx_strand_id
1 'polypeptide(L)'
;MKYLVKVFILLLAGCNSSEQPDTTASDDLQHILYSGGDIITMSDDSHLEYAEAVVTSNDIILFVGSKAEADAKYPEAKHHSLNGKTMMPGFIEPHVHPSLAATILPNEIISPYDWVLPNETKKGVLGHEAYMQRLAQAVEQKASIDEIFFVWGYHQLWHGELSRTLLNGLSDEQPIAVIHRSFHEVYLNDAAINVLGITESEFRGNHQVNWGKGHFYEGGWMALAPKMAPLLIDGSRYLQGLDMMTQMIRKNGITTIAEPGFPNINFKAEYGLLSKEMASNPPYDVYLIPNGSFLAAVHGGNQEALSFIKTLSNYNTKNITFLNDQIKLFSDGAIYSQAMQMKEGYTDGHLGEWMTPLNILEQQITQYWNENFKVHIHANGDKGIQQV
;
A
#
# COMPACT_ATOMS: atom_id res chain seq x y z
N MET A 1 79.56 -10.85 21.32
CA MET A 1 80.61 -11.13 20.31
C MET A 1 80.30 -12.49 19.69
N LYS A 2 80.00 -12.50 18.39
CA LYS A 2 80.17 -13.62 17.42
C LYS A 2 79.26 -14.85 17.58
N TYR A 3 78.23 -14.94 16.73
CA TYR A 3 78.15 -15.81 15.51
C TYR A 3 77.77 -17.26 15.90
N LEU A 4 76.85 -17.98 15.26
CA LEU A 4 76.67 -18.14 13.82
C LEU A 4 75.31 -18.82 13.57
N VAL A 5 74.53 -18.27 12.67
CA VAL A 5 73.30 -18.85 12.11
C VAL A 5 73.69 -20.04 11.23
N LYS A 6 73.13 -21.23 11.49
CA LYS A 6 73.15 -22.34 10.51
C LYS A 6 71.86 -22.27 9.69
N VAL A 7 72.04 -21.78 8.47
CA VAL A 7 71.10 -21.87 7.37
C VAL A 7 70.96 -23.35 6.98
N PHE A 8 69.74 -23.89 7.01
CA PHE A 8 69.40 -25.11 6.30
C PHE A 8 68.48 -24.72 5.14
N ILE A 9 69.04 -24.74 3.93
CA ILE A 9 68.29 -24.69 2.67
C ILE A 9 67.75 -26.10 2.44
N LEU A 10 66.43 -26.25 2.41
CA LEU A 10 65.80 -27.35 1.65
C LEU A 10 64.98 -26.72 0.52
N LEU A 11 65.40 -26.99 -0.70
CA LEU A 11 64.70 -26.66 -1.93
C LEU A 11 63.59 -27.69 -2.19
N LEU A 12 62.39 -27.14 -2.43
CA LEU A 12 61.39 -27.48 -3.46
C LEU A 12 60.96 -28.96 -3.63
N ALA A 13 59.68 -29.22 -3.33
CA ALA A 13 58.69 -29.66 -4.32
C ALA A 13 57.29 -29.65 -3.69
N GLY A 14 56.41 -28.76 -4.16
CA GLY A 14 55.00 -28.75 -3.76
C GLY A 14 54.22 -27.89 -4.74
N CYS A 15 53.48 -28.53 -5.62
CA CYS A 15 52.77 -27.94 -6.75
C CYS A 15 51.85 -26.78 -6.31
N ASN A 16 52.00 -25.67 -7.02
CA ASN A 16 51.04 -24.59 -7.06
C ASN A 16 49.87 -25.05 -7.95
N SER A 17 48.72 -25.31 -7.35
CA SER A 17 47.42 -25.28 -8.03
C SER A 17 46.46 -24.50 -7.16
N SER A 18 46.28 -23.24 -7.52
CA SER A 18 45.21 -22.38 -7.06
C SER A 18 43.88 -23.02 -7.43
N GLU A 19 43.19 -23.62 -6.46
CA GLU A 19 41.77 -23.91 -6.59
C GLU A 19 41.03 -22.57 -6.51
N GLN A 20 40.67 -22.04 -7.68
CA GLN A 20 39.54 -21.13 -7.77
C GLN A 20 38.30 -21.89 -7.28
N PRO A 21 37.41 -21.28 -6.50
CA PRO A 21 36.10 -21.88 -6.27
C PRO A 21 35.39 -21.97 -7.62
N ASP A 22 35.04 -23.19 -8.03
CA ASP A 22 34.15 -23.48 -9.14
C ASP A 22 32.86 -22.68 -8.97
N THR A 23 32.79 -21.55 -9.64
CA THR A 23 31.56 -20.80 -9.88
C THR A 23 30.93 -21.37 -11.15
N THR A 24 30.47 -22.61 -11.03
CA THR A 24 29.45 -23.17 -11.93
C THR A 24 28.30 -23.68 -11.07
N ALA A 25 27.62 -22.76 -10.38
CA ALA A 25 26.19 -22.94 -10.25
C ALA A 25 25.62 -22.82 -11.66
N SER A 26 25.51 -23.95 -12.37
CA SER A 26 24.55 -24.01 -13.45
C SER A 26 23.19 -23.81 -12.78
N ASP A 27 22.62 -22.61 -12.91
CA ASP A 27 21.17 -22.48 -12.85
C ASP A 27 20.65 -23.43 -13.93
N ASP A 28 20.29 -24.64 -13.54
CA ASP A 28 19.67 -25.60 -14.43
C ASP A 28 18.31 -25.02 -14.79
N LEU A 29 18.26 -24.32 -15.93
CA LEU A 29 17.09 -23.68 -16.50
C LEU A 29 16.05 -24.76 -16.82
N GLN A 30 15.30 -25.18 -15.80
CA GLN A 30 14.32 -26.23 -15.95
C GLN A 30 13.07 -25.65 -16.64
N HIS A 31 12.91 -25.99 -17.92
CA HIS A 31 11.66 -25.76 -18.63
C HIS A 31 10.54 -26.57 -17.97
N ILE A 32 9.39 -25.93 -17.72
CA ILE A 32 8.17 -26.60 -17.26
C ILE A 32 7.10 -26.44 -18.32
N LEU A 33 6.52 -27.55 -18.78
CA LEU A 33 5.43 -27.59 -19.74
C LEU A 33 4.11 -27.90 -19.02
N TYR A 34 3.24 -26.89 -18.94
CA TYR A 34 1.89 -27.01 -18.39
C TYR A 34 0.91 -27.41 -19.49
N SER A 35 0.11 -28.46 -19.28
CA SER A 35 -0.89 -28.94 -20.25
C SER A 35 -1.97 -29.79 -19.57
N GLY A 36 -3.00 -30.22 -20.32
CA GLY A 36 -4.03 -31.15 -19.81
C GLY A 36 -5.18 -30.49 -19.06
N GLY A 37 -5.55 -29.27 -19.47
CA GLY A 37 -6.69 -28.49 -19.00
C GLY A 37 -6.89 -27.27 -19.91
N ASP A 38 -7.90 -26.46 -19.64
CA ASP A 38 -8.14 -25.23 -20.42
C ASP A 38 -7.05 -24.19 -20.11
N ILE A 39 -6.43 -23.62 -21.14
CA ILE A 39 -5.47 -22.52 -20.98
C ILE A 39 -5.99 -21.31 -21.72
N ILE A 40 -6.40 -20.29 -20.97
CA ILE A 40 -6.88 -19.02 -21.51
C ILE A 40 -5.71 -18.04 -21.51
N THR A 41 -5.42 -17.41 -22.65
CA THR A 41 -4.23 -16.54 -22.81
C THR A 41 -4.56 -15.07 -22.64
N MET A 42 -5.79 -14.66 -23.00
CA MET A 42 -6.21 -13.25 -23.11
C MET A 42 -5.30 -12.43 -24.05
N SER A 43 -4.76 -13.05 -25.11
CA SER A 43 -3.89 -12.41 -26.10
C SER A 43 -4.63 -11.57 -27.14
N ASP A 44 -5.93 -11.79 -27.32
CA ASP A 44 -6.78 -11.06 -28.26
C ASP A 44 -8.04 -10.56 -27.54
N ASP A 45 -8.35 -9.27 -27.70
CA ASP A 45 -9.51 -8.59 -27.10
C ASP A 45 -10.84 -8.97 -27.79
N SER A 46 -10.80 -9.57 -28.98
CA SER A 46 -11.96 -9.83 -29.82
C SER A 46 -12.53 -11.25 -29.69
N HIS A 47 -11.73 -12.23 -29.25
CA HIS A 47 -12.18 -13.60 -29.09
C HIS A 47 -11.37 -14.35 -28.03
N LEU A 48 -12.03 -15.32 -27.38
CA LEU A 48 -11.38 -16.14 -26.35
C LEU A 48 -10.52 -17.23 -27.00
N GLU A 49 -9.21 -17.06 -26.95
CA GLU A 49 -8.23 -18.04 -27.43
C GLU A 49 -7.90 -19.07 -26.35
N TYR A 50 -7.81 -20.34 -26.77
CA TYR A 50 -7.39 -21.46 -25.93
C TYR A 50 -6.09 -22.03 -26.46
N ALA A 51 -5.11 -22.21 -25.57
CA ALA A 51 -3.89 -22.96 -25.83
C ALA A 51 -3.98 -24.37 -25.23
N GLU A 52 -3.17 -25.28 -25.75
CA GLU A 52 -3.06 -26.64 -25.20
C GLU A 52 -1.87 -26.78 -24.24
N ALA A 53 -0.85 -25.92 -24.40
CA ALA A 53 0.34 -25.92 -23.57
C ALA A 53 0.95 -24.52 -23.36
N VAL A 54 1.57 -24.34 -22.19
CA VAL A 54 2.43 -23.20 -21.84
C VAL A 54 3.77 -23.76 -21.37
N VAL A 55 4.87 -23.20 -21.87
CA VAL A 55 6.23 -23.54 -21.41
C VAL A 55 6.84 -22.34 -20.70
N THR A 56 7.35 -22.54 -19.49
CA THR A 56 8.01 -21.49 -18.71
C THR A 56 9.47 -21.84 -18.38
N SER A 57 10.28 -20.81 -18.14
CA SER A 57 11.61 -20.91 -17.52
C SER A 57 11.81 -19.74 -16.56
N ASN A 58 12.19 -20.01 -15.31
CA ASN A 58 12.49 -18.99 -14.30
C ASN A 58 11.52 -17.79 -14.32
N ASP A 59 10.23 -18.08 -14.16
CA ASP A 59 9.11 -17.10 -14.14
C ASP A 59 8.75 -16.44 -15.48
N ILE A 60 9.42 -16.78 -16.59
CA ILE A 60 9.14 -16.25 -17.93
C ILE A 60 8.41 -17.28 -18.79
N ILE A 61 7.36 -16.86 -19.50
CA ILE A 61 6.69 -17.66 -20.52
C ILE A 61 7.53 -17.67 -21.80
N LEU A 62 7.94 -18.86 -22.24
CA LEU A 62 8.74 -19.08 -23.46
C LEU A 62 7.91 -19.50 -24.67
N PHE A 63 6.75 -20.14 -24.43
CA PHE A 63 5.87 -20.65 -25.47
C PHE A 63 4.44 -20.78 -24.97
N VAL A 64 3.49 -20.49 -25.86
CA VAL A 64 2.06 -20.73 -25.70
C VAL A 64 1.54 -21.24 -27.03
N GLY A 65 0.81 -22.35 -27.06
CA GLY A 65 0.31 -22.91 -28.31
C GLY A 65 -0.13 -24.36 -28.20
N SER A 66 0.06 -25.14 -29.27
CA SER A 66 -0.28 -26.57 -29.29
C SER A 66 0.68 -27.38 -28.42
N LYS A 67 0.18 -28.48 -27.83
CA LYS A 67 1.02 -29.35 -27.00
C LYS A 67 2.09 -30.05 -27.84
N ALA A 68 1.75 -30.45 -29.07
CA ALA A 68 2.67 -31.14 -29.97
C ALA A 68 3.90 -30.27 -30.32
N GLU A 69 3.69 -28.98 -30.57
CA GLU A 69 4.79 -28.04 -30.82
C GLU A 69 5.62 -27.78 -29.57
N ALA A 70 4.98 -27.67 -28.39
CA ALA A 70 5.69 -27.53 -27.13
C ALA A 70 6.59 -28.73 -26.85
N ASP A 71 6.09 -29.96 -27.03
CA ASP A 71 6.85 -31.20 -26.86
C ASP A 71 8.05 -31.26 -27.83
N ALA A 72 7.84 -30.85 -29.09
CA ALA A 72 8.90 -30.87 -30.10
C ALA A 72 9.98 -29.81 -29.84
N LYS A 73 9.61 -28.61 -29.37
CA LYS A 73 10.53 -27.49 -29.12
C LYS A 73 11.25 -27.61 -27.77
N TYR A 74 10.61 -28.25 -26.78
CA TYR A 74 11.14 -28.42 -25.43
C TYR A 74 11.06 -29.89 -24.97
N PRO A 75 11.78 -30.81 -25.63
CA PRO A 75 11.66 -32.26 -25.37
C PRO A 75 12.10 -32.67 -23.96
N GLU A 76 12.97 -31.88 -23.33
CA GLU A 76 13.46 -32.11 -21.96
C GLU A 76 12.66 -31.34 -20.89
N ALA A 77 11.55 -30.69 -21.27
CA ALA A 77 10.73 -29.97 -20.31
C ALA A 77 10.07 -30.92 -19.31
N LYS A 78 10.05 -30.51 -18.04
CA LYS A 78 9.28 -31.21 -17.02
C LYS A 78 7.79 -30.96 -17.23
N HIS A 79 7.03 -32.02 -17.43
CA HIS A 79 5.59 -31.92 -17.60
C HIS A 79 4.86 -31.64 -16.27
N HIS A 80 3.95 -30.68 -16.31
CA HIS A 80 2.98 -30.39 -15.26
C HIS A 80 1.56 -30.52 -15.82
N SER A 81 0.82 -31.54 -15.37
CA SER A 81 -0.58 -31.73 -15.77
C SER A 81 -1.49 -30.80 -14.95
N LEU A 82 -2.35 -30.04 -15.64
CA LEU A 82 -3.40 -29.23 -15.03
C LEU A 82 -4.57 -30.07 -14.50
N ASN A 83 -4.64 -31.36 -14.86
CA ASN A 83 -5.66 -32.30 -14.40
C ASN A 83 -7.09 -31.78 -14.64
N GLY A 84 -7.34 -31.21 -15.81
CA GLY A 84 -8.62 -30.63 -16.21
C GLY A 84 -8.93 -29.26 -15.59
N LYS A 85 -8.04 -28.67 -14.79
CA LYS A 85 -8.21 -27.32 -14.26
C LYS A 85 -7.85 -26.26 -15.32
N THR A 86 -8.42 -25.07 -15.15
CA THR A 86 -8.15 -23.92 -16.01
C THR A 86 -6.91 -23.14 -15.54
N MET A 87 -6.04 -22.78 -16.48
CA MET A 87 -4.98 -21.78 -16.32
C MET A 87 -5.40 -20.48 -17.03
N MET A 88 -5.18 -19.34 -16.37
CA MET A 88 -5.42 -17.99 -16.92
C MET A 88 -4.36 -17.02 -16.36
N PRO A 89 -4.18 -15.82 -16.97
CA PRO A 89 -3.35 -14.79 -16.39
C PRO A 89 -3.81 -14.44 -14.97
N GLY A 90 -2.85 -14.18 -14.07
CA GLY A 90 -3.17 -13.68 -12.74
C GLY A 90 -3.80 -12.29 -12.82
N PHE A 91 -4.61 -11.93 -11.82
CA PHE A 91 -5.27 -10.63 -11.82
C PHE A 91 -4.26 -9.51 -11.57
N ILE A 92 -4.47 -8.40 -12.27
CA ILE A 92 -3.75 -7.14 -12.07
C ILE A 92 -4.69 -6.20 -11.33
N GLU A 93 -4.27 -5.73 -10.16
CA GLU A 93 -4.94 -4.68 -9.40
C GLU A 93 -4.23 -3.34 -9.67
N PRO A 94 -4.74 -2.51 -10.60
CA PRO A 94 -4.04 -1.33 -11.06
C PRO A 94 -4.08 -0.15 -10.06
N HIS A 95 -4.89 -0.23 -9.00
CA HIS A 95 -4.93 0.80 -7.98
C HIS A 95 -5.35 0.22 -6.63
N VAL A 96 -4.37 -0.05 -5.77
CA VAL A 96 -4.57 -0.43 -4.37
C VAL A 96 -3.58 0.29 -3.46
N HIS A 97 -3.86 0.34 -2.16
CA HIS A 97 -2.99 1.02 -1.18
C HIS A 97 -2.54 0.06 -0.06
N PRO A 98 -1.60 -0.88 -0.32
CA PRO A 98 -1.09 -1.78 0.71
C PRO A 98 -0.45 -1.06 1.88
N SER A 99 0.24 0.06 1.63
CA SER A 99 0.87 0.87 2.68
C SER A 99 -0.17 1.46 3.63
N LEU A 100 -1.25 1.99 3.06
CA LEU A 100 -2.38 2.48 3.85
C LEU A 100 -3.08 1.34 4.61
N ALA A 101 -3.39 0.24 3.93
CA ALA A 101 -4.04 -0.91 4.53
C ALA A 101 -3.19 -1.50 5.67
N ALA A 102 -1.87 -1.45 5.58
CA ALA A 102 -0.96 -1.89 6.63
C ALA A 102 -1.14 -1.11 7.94
N THR A 103 -1.55 0.16 7.88
CA THR A 103 -1.88 0.95 9.06
C THR A 103 -3.26 0.64 9.65
N ILE A 104 -4.18 0.05 8.86
CA ILE A 104 -5.59 -0.15 9.21
C ILE A 104 -5.84 -1.58 9.70
N LEU A 105 -5.41 -2.57 8.92
CA LEU A 105 -5.77 -3.98 9.10
C LEU A 105 -5.39 -4.58 10.47
N PRO A 106 -4.29 -4.16 11.13
CA PRO A 106 -3.97 -4.63 12.48
C PRO A 106 -4.88 -4.07 13.57
N ASN A 107 -5.64 -3.00 13.29
CA ASN A 107 -6.47 -2.32 14.28
C ASN A 107 -7.85 -2.97 14.40
N GLU A 108 -8.64 -2.50 15.38
CA GLU A 108 -10.03 -2.93 15.46
C GLU A 108 -10.84 -2.32 14.30
N ILE A 109 -11.59 -3.17 13.60
CA ILE A 109 -12.45 -2.75 12.49
C ILE A 109 -13.91 -2.87 12.94
N ILE A 110 -14.60 -1.72 12.96
CA ILE A 110 -16.04 -1.63 13.19
C ILE A 110 -16.62 -0.83 12.02
N SER A 111 -17.14 -1.55 11.04
CA SER A 111 -17.53 -1.03 9.72
C SER A 111 -18.99 -1.39 9.41
N PRO A 112 -19.69 -0.65 8.52
CA PRO A 112 -21.05 -1.00 8.09
C PRO A 112 -21.18 -2.36 7.39
N TYR A 113 -20.08 -2.90 6.86
CA TYR A 113 -20.07 -4.14 6.10
C TYR A 113 -19.08 -5.14 6.68
N ASP A 114 -19.27 -6.42 6.33
CA ASP A 114 -18.35 -7.50 6.67
C ASP A 114 -16.97 -7.23 6.06
N TRP A 115 -15.93 -7.41 6.87
CA TRP A 115 -14.53 -7.40 6.44
C TRP A 115 -13.96 -8.80 6.59
N VAL A 116 -13.69 -9.45 5.45
CA VAL A 116 -13.10 -10.79 5.40
C VAL A 116 -11.58 -10.65 5.42
N LEU A 117 -11.00 -10.86 6.60
CA LEU A 117 -9.56 -10.86 6.84
C LEU A 117 -9.01 -12.29 6.67
N PRO A 118 -7.68 -12.48 6.64
CA PRO A 118 -7.10 -13.82 6.47
C PRO A 118 -7.56 -14.83 7.54
N ASN A 119 -7.64 -14.39 8.80
CA ASN A 119 -7.88 -15.28 9.95
C ASN A 119 -9.27 -15.13 10.58
N GLU A 120 -10.03 -14.10 10.21
CA GLU A 120 -11.34 -13.82 10.80
C GLU A 120 -12.22 -13.02 9.84
N THR A 121 -13.51 -12.93 10.16
CA THR A 121 -14.41 -11.97 9.52
C THR A 121 -14.94 -11.02 10.58
N LYS A 122 -14.64 -9.73 10.43
CA LYS A 122 -15.24 -8.66 11.25
C LYS A 122 -16.63 -8.39 10.71
N LYS A 123 -17.66 -8.72 11.48
CA LYS A 123 -19.06 -8.54 11.05
C LYS A 123 -19.44 -7.07 10.98
N GLY A 124 -20.18 -6.71 9.93
CA GLY A 124 -20.71 -5.37 9.74
C GLY A 124 -21.65 -4.97 10.87
N VAL A 125 -21.62 -3.69 11.25
CA VAL A 125 -22.46 -3.11 12.30
C VAL A 125 -23.25 -1.96 11.71
N LEU A 126 -24.57 -1.98 11.88
CA LEU A 126 -25.47 -0.93 11.38
C LEU A 126 -26.28 -0.36 12.54
N GLY A 127 -26.51 0.96 12.51
CA GLY A 127 -27.26 1.68 13.51
C GLY A 127 -26.38 2.21 14.64
N HIS A 128 -26.77 3.36 15.17
CA HIS A 128 -25.99 4.10 16.17
C HIS A 128 -25.79 3.33 17.47
N GLU A 129 -26.88 2.79 18.04
CA GLU A 129 -26.82 2.05 19.30
C GLU A 129 -25.94 0.80 19.18
N ALA A 130 -26.06 0.06 18.08
CA ALA A 130 -25.26 -1.13 17.83
C ALA A 130 -23.77 -0.77 17.65
N TYR A 131 -23.47 0.33 16.95
CA TYR A 131 -22.10 0.82 16.81
C TYR A 131 -21.49 1.20 18.15
N MET A 132 -22.19 2.01 18.95
CA MET A 132 -21.73 2.43 20.27
C MET A 132 -21.55 1.24 21.22
N GLN A 133 -22.46 0.27 21.19
CA GLN A 133 -22.33 -0.96 21.98
C GLN A 133 -21.11 -1.77 21.56
N ARG A 134 -20.88 -1.94 20.25
CA ARG A 134 -19.73 -2.70 19.74
C ARG A 134 -18.41 -1.99 20.03
N LEU A 135 -18.40 -0.65 19.97
CA LEU A 135 -17.25 0.17 20.31
C LEU A 135 -16.94 0.09 21.80
N ALA A 136 -17.94 0.22 22.67
CA ALA A 136 -17.78 0.05 24.12
C ALA A 136 -17.17 -1.32 24.47
N GLN A 137 -17.70 -2.40 23.89
CA GLN A 137 -17.15 -3.75 24.06
C GLN A 137 -15.69 -3.86 23.59
N ALA A 138 -15.35 -3.21 22.47
CA ALA A 138 -13.98 -3.22 21.95
C ALA A 138 -13.01 -2.50 22.89
N VAL A 139 -13.41 -1.33 23.40
CA VAL A 139 -12.64 -0.52 24.35
C VAL A 139 -12.40 -1.31 25.63
N GLU A 140 -13.45 -1.87 26.23
CA GLU A 140 -13.36 -2.67 27.47
C GLU A 140 -12.42 -3.88 27.32
N GLN A 141 -12.45 -4.56 26.17
CA GLN A 141 -11.71 -5.80 25.96
C GLN A 141 -10.26 -5.59 25.51
N LYS A 142 -9.96 -4.48 24.82
CA LYS A 142 -8.73 -4.34 24.03
C LYS A 142 -7.98 -3.03 24.25
N ALA A 143 -8.62 -1.96 24.74
CA ALA A 143 -7.93 -0.70 24.96
C ALA A 143 -7.04 -0.77 26.21
N SER A 144 -5.93 -0.03 26.17
CA SER A 144 -4.99 0.15 27.29
C SER A 144 -4.80 1.63 27.55
N ILE A 145 -4.31 1.98 28.73
CA ILE A 145 -3.88 3.36 29.05
C ILE A 145 -2.55 3.73 28.38
N ASP A 146 -1.74 2.73 28.03
CA ASP A 146 -0.36 2.92 27.55
C ASP A 146 -0.25 3.23 26.04
N GLU A 147 -1.30 2.97 25.27
CA GLU A 147 -1.31 3.17 23.81
C GLU A 147 -2.67 3.68 23.32
N ILE A 148 -2.67 4.34 22.16
CA ILE A 148 -3.92 4.75 21.50
C ILE A 148 -4.62 3.54 20.91
N PHE A 149 -5.86 3.32 21.36
CA PHE A 149 -6.75 2.32 20.80
C PHE A 149 -7.38 2.83 19.51
N PHE A 150 -6.85 2.34 18.39
CA PHE A 150 -7.33 2.65 17.05
C PHE A 150 -8.51 1.78 16.66
N VAL A 151 -9.58 2.43 16.20
CA VAL A 151 -10.73 1.79 15.57
C VAL A 151 -10.93 2.41 14.19
N TRP A 152 -11.10 1.58 13.16
CA TRP A 152 -11.37 2.05 11.81
C TRP A 152 -12.74 1.57 11.29
N GLY A 153 -13.33 2.35 10.39
CA GLY A 153 -14.52 1.96 9.61
C GLY A 153 -15.80 2.71 9.98
N TYR A 154 -15.72 3.65 10.93
CA TYR A 154 -16.84 4.51 11.33
C TYR A 154 -17.32 5.39 10.17
N HIS A 155 -18.63 5.58 10.05
CA HIS A 155 -19.20 6.64 9.21
C HIS A 155 -20.63 6.96 9.69
N GLN A 156 -20.92 8.26 9.83
CA GLN A 156 -22.15 8.82 10.37
C GLN A 156 -23.44 8.36 9.67
N LEU A 157 -23.39 8.11 8.36
CA LEU A 157 -24.54 7.64 7.58
C LEU A 157 -25.09 6.29 8.10
N TRP A 158 -24.20 5.39 8.52
CA TRP A 158 -24.58 4.06 8.99
C TRP A 158 -24.55 3.93 10.51
N HIS A 159 -23.73 4.74 11.19
CA HIS A 159 -23.45 4.61 12.62
C HIS A 159 -23.95 5.79 13.48
N GLY A 160 -24.62 6.78 12.89
CA GLY A 160 -25.05 8.00 13.59
C GLY A 160 -23.89 8.89 14.03
N GLU A 161 -24.18 9.93 14.80
CA GLU A 161 -23.17 10.91 15.23
C GLU A 161 -22.13 10.31 16.18
N LEU A 162 -20.88 10.77 16.05
CA LEU A 162 -19.79 10.53 16.98
C LEU A 162 -19.23 11.87 17.47
N SER A 163 -18.76 11.90 18.70
CA SER A 163 -18.15 13.09 19.28
C SER A 163 -17.18 12.71 20.38
N ARG A 164 -16.27 13.63 20.68
CA ARG A 164 -15.37 13.59 21.83
C ARG A 164 -16.11 13.30 23.14
N THR A 165 -17.27 13.90 23.37
CA THR A 165 -18.09 13.62 24.56
C THR A 165 -18.57 12.16 24.61
N LEU A 166 -19.02 11.61 23.47
CA LEU A 166 -19.42 10.20 23.41
C LEU A 166 -18.24 9.26 23.66
N LEU A 167 -17.06 9.57 23.10
CA LEU A 167 -15.85 8.78 23.32
C LEU A 167 -15.35 8.86 24.77
N ASN A 168 -15.41 10.05 25.39
CA ASN A 168 -15.10 10.22 26.82
C ASN A 168 -16.09 9.44 27.70
N GLY A 169 -17.34 9.25 27.26
CA GLY A 169 -18.32 8.41 27.94
C GLY A 169 -18.01 6.91 27.88
N LEU A 170 -17.15 6.46 26.96
CA LEU A 170 -16.66 5.07 26.91
C LEU A 170 -15.48 4.86 27.85
N SER A 171 -14.56 5.83 27.88
CA SER A 171 -13.45 5.87 28.83
C SER A 171 -12.88 7.29 28.91
N ASP A 172 -12.52 7.71 30.12
CA ASP A 172 -11.77 8.93 30.43
C ASP A 172 -10.25 8.69 30.53
N GLU A 173 -9.81 7.46 30.83
CA GLU A 173 -8.40 7.10 30.94
C GLU A 173 -7.77 6.53 29.66
N GLN A 174 -8.44 5.59 28.98
CA GLN A 174 -7.92 4.92 27.78
C GLN A 174 -7.94 5.89 26.58
N PRO A 175 -6.80 6.10 25.89
CA PRO A 175 -6.74 6.93 24.69
C PRO A 175 -7.46 6.26 23.51
N ILE A 176 -8.50 6.89 22.94
CA ILE A 176 -9.31 6.33 21.85
C ILE A 176 -9.23 7.22 20.61
N ALA A 177 -8.93 6.59 19.46
CA ALA A 177 -8.97 7.24 18.15
C ALA A 177 -9.86 6.43 17.19
N VAL A 178 -10.97 7.02 16.76
CA VAL A 178 -11.87 6.43 15.77
C VAL A 178 -11.63 7.07 14.41
N ILE A 179 -11.01 6.32 13.50
CA ILE A 179 -10.72 6.72 12.14
C ILE A 179 -11.95 6.47 11.27
N HIS A 180 -12.36 7.51 10.55
CA HIS A 180 -13.47 7.46 9.61
C HIS A 180 -13.19 6.48 8.46
N ARG A 181 -14.23 5.89 7.86
CA ARG A 181 -14.11 4.89 6.79
C ARG A 181 -13.34 5.41 5.58
N SER A 182 -13.41 6.71 5.30
CA SER A 182 -12.61 7.32 4.24
C SER A 182 -11.11 7.29 4.52
N PHE A 183 -10.70 7.18 5.79
CA PHE A 183 -9.33 7.43 6.28
C PHE A 183 -8.87 8.90 6.21
N HIS A 184 -9.75 9.81 5.80
CA HIS A 184 -9.46 11.25 5.74
C HIS A 184 -9.82 12.00 7.03
N GLU A 185 -10.32 11.30 8.04
CA GLU A 185 -10.84 11.93 9.25
C GLU A 185 -10.66 11.05 10.48
N VAL A 186 -10.55 11.68 11.65
CA VAL A 186 -10.46 11.00 12.95
C VAL A 186 -11.26 11.74 14.02
N TYR A 187 -11.81 10.97 14.95
CA TYR A 187 -12.39 11.44 16.21
C TYR A 187 -11.50 10.99 17.38
N LEU A 188 -11.19 11.92 18.27
CA LEU A 188 -10.34 11.68 19.44
C LEU A 188 -11.09 11.98 20.74
N ASN A 189 -10.83 11.18 21.78
CA ASN A 189 -11.22 11.49 23.16
C ASN A 189 -10.17 12.35 23.88
N ASP A 190 -10.44 12.75 25.13
CA ASP A 190 -9.52 13.59 25.94
C ASP A 190 -8.18 12.90 26.16
N ALA A 191 -8.21 11.60 26.49
CA ALA A 191 -7.00 10.83 26.74
C ALA A 191 -6.09 10.76 25.49
N ALA A 192 -6.65 10.55 24.30
CA ALA A 192 -5.89 10.57 23.04
C ALA A 192 -5.30 11.96 22.73
N ILE A 193 -6.07 13.02 22.94
CA ILE A 193 -5.59 14.40 22.79
C ILE A 193 -4.40 14.68 23.72
N ASN A 194 -4.49 14.22 24.98
CA ASN A 194 -3.42 14.36 25.97
C ASN A 194 -2.16 13.57 25.58
N VAL A 195 -2.32 12.31 25.14
CA VAL A 195 -1.19 11.48 24.68
C VAL A 195 -0.50 12.08 23.47
N LEU A 196 -1.25 12.67 22.53
CA LEU A 196 -0.69 13.34 21.36
C LEU A 196 -0.03 14.69 21.71
N GLY A 197 -0.31 15.22 22.91
CA GLY A 197 0.21 16.50 23.39
C GLY A 197 -0.19 17.67 22.49
N ILE A 198 -1.43 17.63 21.97
CA ILE A 198 -1.96 18.66 21.07
C ILE A 198 -2.88 19.63 21.81
N THR A 199 -2.95 20.87 21.32
CA THR A 199 -3.76 21.94 21.95
C THR A 199 -4.66 22.63 20.93
N GLU A 200 -5.79 23.18 21.39
CA GLU A 200 -6.74 23.90 20.51
C GLU A 200 -6.05 25.04 19.75
N SER A 201 -5.11 25.73 20.41
CA SER A 201 -4.35 26.84 19.81
C SER A 201 -3.60 26.46 18.55
N GLU A 202 -3.13 25.22 18.42
CA GLU A 202 -2.37 24.73 17.25
C GLU A 202 -3.25 24.64 16.00
N PHE A 203 -4.57 24.50 16.16
CA PHE A 203 -5.53 24.32 15.07
C PHE A 203 -6.45 25.52 14.88
N ARG A 204 -6.22 26.63 15.61
CA ARG A 204 -7.04 27.84 15.48
C ARG A 204 -7.02 28.36 14.04
N GLY A 205 -8.20 28.59 13.48
CA GLY A 205 -8.38 29.07 12.12
C GLY A 205 -8.42 27.98 11.05
N ASN A 206 -8.15 26.71 11.43
CA ASN A 206 -8.41 25.59 10.53
C ASN A 206 -9.91 25.24 10.58
N HIS A 207 -10.65 25.62 9.55
CA HIS A 207 -12.09 25.35 9.45
C HIS A 207 -12.42 23.85 9.33
N GLN A 208 -11.40 23.00 9.08
CA GLN A 208 -11.53 21.55 8.97
C GLN A 208 -11.16 20.81 10.28
N VAL A 209 -11.18 21.54 11.41
CA VAL A 209 -11.04 21.00 12.76
C VAL A 209 -12.22 21.45 13.61
N ASN A 210 -13.00 20.48 14.09
CA ASN A 210 -13.99 20.70 15.12
C ASN A 210 -13.44 20.22 16.47
N TRP A 211 -12.75 21.12 17.17
CA TRP A 211 -12.08 20.82 18.44
C TRP A 211 -13.04 20.31 19.51
N GLY A 212 -14.25 20.89 19.60
CA GLY A 212 -15.28 20.49 20.55
C GLY A 212 -15.80 19.08 20.32
N LYS A 213 -15.96 18.68 19.05
CA LYS A 213 -16.26 17.28 18.68
C LYS A 213 -15.04 16.37 18.69
N GLY A 214 -13.82 16.90 18.86
CA GLY A 214 -12.57 16.14 18.73
C GLY A 214 -12.37 15.58 17.32
N HIS A 215 -12.91 16.25 16.31
CA HIS A 215 -12.99 15.76 14.93
C HIS A 215 -12.06 16.56 14.02
N PHE A 216 -11.18 15.86 13.31
CA PHE A 216 -10.20 16.42 12.39
C PHE A 216 -10.40 15.75 11.03
N TYR A 217 -10.71 16.52 9.99
CA TYR A 217 -11.02 16.00 8.66
C TYR A 217 -10.22 16.71 7.58
N GLU A 218 -9.96 16.04 6.45
CA GLU A 218 -9.25 16.58 5.29
C GLU A 218 -7.96 17.35 5.67
N GLY A 219 -7.89 18.67 5.51
CA GLY A 219 -6.73 19.48 5.91
C GLY A 219 -6.49 19.54 7.43
N GLY A 220 -7.52 19.36 8.25
CA GLY A 220 -7.40 19.18 9.70
C GLY A 220 -6.72 17.85 10.07
N TRP A 221 -7.08 16.77 9.38
CA TRP A 221 -6.38 15.48 9.50
C TRP A 221 -4.92 15.58 9.04
N MET A 222 -4.66 16.26 7.91
CA MET A 222 -3.29 16.52 7.44
C MET A 222 -2.45 17.32 8.45
N ALA A 223 -3.05 18.32 9.11
CA ALA A 223 -2.37 19.09 10.16
C ALA A 223 -2.03 18.22 11.40
N LEU A 224 -2.86 17.22 11.70
CA LEU A 224 -2.67 16.28 12.80
C LEU A 224 -1.67 15.15 12.44
N ALA A 225 -1.54 14.81 11.16
CA ALA A 225 -0.77 13.66 10.67
C ALA A 225 0.66 13.53 11.25
N PRO A 226 1.46 14.60 11.45
CA PRO A 226 2.80 14.48 12.02
C PRO A 226 2.82 13.87 13.44
N LYS A 227 1.76 14.03 14.22
CA LYS A 227 1.62 13.44 15.57
C LYS A 227 1.14 11.99 15.52
N MET A 228 0.35 11.65 14.51
CA MET A 228 -0.24 10.32 14.32
C MET A 228 0.73 9.36 13.62
N ALA A 229 1.55 9.88 12.71
CA ALA A 229 2.46 9.13 11.86
C ALA A 229 3.33 8.10 12.60
N PRO A 230 4.01 8.45 13.71
CA PRO A 230 4.85 7.47 14.42
C PRO A 230 4.05 6.32 15.03
N LEU A 231 2.76 6.55 15.35
CA LEU A 231 1.86 5.55 15.94
C LEU A 231 1.28 4.63 14.86
N LEU A 232 0.97 5.18 13.68
CA LEU A 232 0.40 4.43 12.55
C LEU A 232 1.46 3.57 11.83
N ILE A 233 2.73 4.00 11.83
CA ILE A 233 3.85 3.24 11.28
C ILE A 233 4.72 2.64 12.39
N ASP A 234 4.08 2.08 13.43
CA ASP A 234 4.80 1.16 14.31
C ASP A 234 5.32 -0.01 13.46
N GLY A 235 6.64 -0.22 13.45
CA GLY A 235 7.27 -1.15 12.51
C GLY A 235 6.78 -2.59 12.64
N SER A 236 6.35 -3.01 13.83
CA SER A 236 5.84 -4.37 14.05
C SER A 236 4.41 -4.52 13.55
N ARG A 237 3.52 -3.58 13.91
CA ARG A 237 2.11 -3.57 13.50
C ARG A 237 1.98 -3.36 11.99
N TYR A 238 2.78 -2.45 11.44
CA TYR A 238 2.77 -2.17 10.01
C TYR A 238 3.21 -3.39 9.18
N LEU A 239 4.24 -4.14 9.60
CA LEU A 239 4.62 -5.39 8.93
C LEU A 239 3.52 -6.45 9.03
N GLN A 240 2.85 -6.56 10.18
CA GLN A 240 1.69 -7.45 10.31
C GLN A 240 0.59 -7.06 9.31
N GLY A 241 0.33 -5.76 9.13
CA GLY A 241 -0.64 -5.27 8.17
C GLY A 241 -0.25 -5.54 6.71
N LEU A 242 1.03 -5.42 6.37
CA LEU A 242 1.55 -5.82 5.05
C LEU A 242 1.40 -7.33 4.81
N ASP A 243 1.74 -8.17 5.80
CA ASP A 243 1.53 -9.63 5.70
C ASP A 243 0.04 -9.98 5.49
N MET A 244 -0.86 -9.30 6.20
CA MET A 244 -2.30 -9.46 5.97
C MET A 244 -2.70 -9.10 4.54
N MET A 245 -2.15 -8.01 3.97
CA MET A 245 -2.35 -7.65 2.56
C MET A 245 -1.79 -8.72 1.62
N THR A 246 -0.58 -9.21 1.85
CA THR A 246 0.02 -10.33 1.09
C THR A 246 -0.90 -11.54 1.05
N GLN A 247 -1.46 -11.93 2.20
CA GLN A 247 -2.38 -13.06 2.29
C GLN A 247 -3.67 -12.80 1.50
N MET A 248 -4.22 -11.59 1.56
CA MET A 248 -5.42 -11.20 0.81
C MET A 248 -5.18 -11.18 -0.69
N ILE A 249 -4.06 -10.61 -1.16
CA ILE A 249 -3.65 -10.58 -2.57
C ILE A 249 -3.56 -12.01 -3.12
N ARG A 250 -2.83 -12.89 -2.41
CA ARG A 250 -2.65 -14.30 -2.79
C ARG A 250 -3.96 -15.07 -2.87
N LYS A 251 -4.84 -14.88 -1.88
CA LYS A 251 -6.13 -15.59 -1.82
C LYS A 251 -7.05 -15.24 -2.98
N ASN A 252 -6.91 -14.04 -3.55
CA ASN A 252 -7.72 -13.54 -4.66
C ASN A 252 -7.07 -13.74 -6.03
N GLY A 253 -5.93 -14.44 -6.12
CA GLY A 253 -5.25 -14.71 -7.40
C GLY A 253 -4.66 -13.46 -8.06
N ILE A 254 -4.39 -12.41 -7.27
CA ILE A 254 -3.73 -11.20 -7.74
C ILE A 254 -2.23 -11.44 -7.77
N THR A 255 -1.60 -11.20 -8.93
CA THR A 255 -0.17 -11.40 -9.16
C THR A 255 0.57 -10.09 -9.46
N THR A 256 -0.17 -9.00 -9.61
CA THR A 256 0.43 -7.68 -9.81
C THR A 256 -0.46 -6.64 -9.16
N ILE A 257 0.16 -5.75 -8.39
CA ILE A 257 -0.52 -4.59 -7.83
C ILE A 257 0.21 -3.31 -8.24
N ALA A 258 -0.54 -2.23 -8.37
CA ALA A 258 0.03 -0.89 -8.40
C ALA A 258 -0.50 -0.06 -7.22
N GLU A 259 0.41 0.65 -6.55
CA GLU A 259 0.11 1.63 -5.50
C GLU A 259 0.42 3.04 -6.00
N PRO A 260 -0.60 3.76 -6.49
CA PRO A 260 -0.47 5.18 -6.75
C PRO A 260 -0.48 6.00 -5.46
N GLY A 261 0.44 6.96 -5.36
CA GLY A 261 0.50 7.85 -4.20
C GLY A 261 1.38 7.30 -3.07
N PHE A 262 2.44 6.56 -3.40
CA PHE A 262 3.47 6.16 -2.45
C PHE A 262 4.56 7.23 -2.32
N PRO A 263 5.10 7.56 -1.13
CA PRO A 263 4.64 7.17 0.20
C PRO A 263 3.50 8.08 0.68
N ASN A 264 2.88 7.73 1.82
CA ASN A 264 1.79 8.52 2.40
C ASN A 264 2.18 9.31 3.66
N ILE A 265 3.21 8.86 4.38
CA ILE A 265 3.59 9.37 5.70
C ILE A 265 5.11 9.54 5.80
N ASN A 266 5.88 8.49 5.49
CA ASN A 266 7.34 8.55 5.57
C ASN A 266 7.99 7.57 4.59
N PHE A 267 8.66 8.12 3.56
CA PHE A 267 9.31 7.33 2.51
C PHE A 267 10.21 6.21 3.05
N LYS A 268 11.17 6.56 3.93
CA LYS A 268 12.19 5.60 4.37
C LYS A 268 11.59 4.47 5.20
N ALA A 269 10.64 4.79 6.08
CA ALA A 269 9.98 3.80 6.92
C ALA A 269 9.08 2.87 6.08
N GLU A 270 8.18 3.44 5.27
CA GLU A 270 7.25 2.66 4.44
C GLU A 270 8.01 1.77 3.45
N TYR A 271 8.98 2.34 2.73
CA TYR A 271 9.76 1.59 1.75
C TYR A 271 10.60 0.50 2.42
N GLY A 272 11.19 0.77 3.59
CA GLY A 272 11.95 -0.22 4.34
C GLY A 272 11.11 -1.40 4.81
N LEU A 273 9.89 -1.15 5.27
CA LEU A 273 8.95 -2.19 5.72
C LEU A 273 8.38 -2.97 4.52
N LEU A 274 8.00 -2.28 3.44
CA LEU A 274 7.57 -2.91 2.18
C LEU A 274 8.68 -3.79 1.60
N SER A 275 9.91 -3.28 1.54
CA SER A 275 11.07 -4.05 1.04
C SER A 275 11.31 -5.31 1.87
N LYS A 276 11.13 -5.23 3.19
CA LYS A 276 11.26 -6.38 4.08
C LYS A 276 10.18 -7.43 3.83
N GLU A 277 8.93 -7.01 3.62
CA GLU A 277 7.83 -7.92 3.25
C GLU A 277 8.11 -8.59 1.91
N MET A 278 8.43 -7.80 0.88
CA MET A 278 8.66 -8.29 -0.48
C MET A 278 9.94 -9.13 -0.61
N ALA A 279 10.91 -8.98 0.30
CA ALA A 279 12.08 -9.86 0.37
C ALA A 279 11.72 -11.32 0.71
N SER A 280 10.53 -11.59 1.24
CA SER A 280 10.00 -12.97 1.36
C SER A 280 9.60 -13.59 0.02
N ASN A 281 9.68 -12.83 -1.07
CA ASN A 281 9.34 -13.21 -2.44
C ASN A 281 7.91 -13.77 -2.56
N PRO A 282 6.88 -12.99 -2.15
CA PRO A 282 5.50 -13.40 -2.39
C PRO A 282 5.23 -13.51 -3.91
N PRO A 283 4.20 -14.26 -4.33
CA PRO A 283 3.94 -14.54 -5.74
C PRO A 283 3.20 -13.38 -6.44
N TYR A 284 3.63 -12.14 -6.18
CA TYR A 284 3.14 -10.94 -6.85
C TYR A 284 4.21 -9.85 -6.88
N ASP A 285 4.08 -8.93 -7.84
CA ASP A 285 4.92 -7.74 -7.98
C ASP A 285 4.18 -6.46 -7.56
N VAL A 286 4.94 -5.48 -7.07
CA VAL A 286 4.44 -4.17 -6.66
C VAL A 286 4.99 -3.08 -7.57
N TYR A 287 4.10 -2.32 -8.19
CA TYR A 287 4.42 -1.12 -8.95
C TYR A 287 4.04 0.13 -8.15
N LEU A 288 4.99 1.03 -7.94
CA LEU A 288 4.79 2.24 -7.14
C LEU A 288 4.75 3.47 -8.06
N ILE A 289 3.78 4.37 -7.82
CA ILE A 289 3.73 5.69 -8.45
C ILE A 289 3.86 6.75 -7.34
N PRO A 290 4.84 7.66 -7.44
CA PRO A 290 5.13 8.61 -6.37
C PRO A 290 3.96 9.53 -6.05
N ASN A 291 3.81 9.90 -4.77
CA ASN A 291 2.87 10.92 -4.30
C ASN A 291 3.45 12.32 -4.50
N GLY A 292 3.04 13.03 -5.55
CA GLY A 292 3.59 14.35 -5.87
C GLY A 292 3.28 15.40 -4.81
N SER A 293 2.05 15.43 -4.30
CA SER A 293 1.63 16.41 -3.29
C SER A 293 2.37 16.23 -1.96
N PHE A 294 2.47 14.99 -1.48
CA PHE A 294 3.22 14.69 -0.25
C PHE A 294 4.71 15.00 -0.42
N LEU A 295 5.33 14.54 -1.52
CA LEU A 295 6.76 14.75 -1.74
C LEU A 295 7.09 16.24 -1.88
N ALA A 296 6.23 17.03 -2.54
CA ALA A 296 6.39 18.49 -2.60
C ALA A 296 6.38 19.11 -1.20
N ALA A 297 5.44 18.71 -0.34
CA ALA A 297 5.33 19.24 1.02
C ALA A 297 6.58 18.93 1.87
N VAL A 298 7.13 17.71 1.78
CA VAL A 298 8.26 17.30 2.64
C VAL A 298 9.64 17.65 2.08
N HIS A 299 9.76 17.89 0.78
CA HIS A 299 11.02 18.30 0.13
C HIS A 299 11.17 19.81 -0.07
N GLY A 300 10.16 20.60 0.30
CA GLY A 300 10.21 22.07 0.25
C GLY A 300 9.73 22.68 -1.08
N GLY A 301 9.08 21.89 -1.93
CA GLY A 301 8.54 22.35 -3.21
C GLY A 301 8.46 21.26 -4.27
N ASN A 302 7.73 21.56 -5.34
CA ASN A 302 7.54 20.64 -6.46
C ASN A 302 8.87 20.32 -7.19
N GLN A 303 9.82 21.25 -7.26
CA GLN A 303 11.09 21.08 -7.99
C GLN A 303 12.04 20.12 -7.25
N GLU A 304 12.14 20.28 -5.93
CA GLU A 304 12.91 19.40 -5.06
C GLU A 304 12.30 17.99 -5.03
N ALA A 305 10.96 17.91 -4.99
CA ALA A 305 10.25 16.64 -5.11
C ALA A 305 10.52 15.95 -6.45
N LEU A 306 10.46 16.67 -7.58
CA LEU A 306 10.80 16.12 -8.90
C LEU A 306 12.23 15.58 -8.94
N SER A 307 13.18 16.32 -8.35
CA SER A 307 14.58 15.90 -8.27
C SER A 307 14.73 14.60 -7.49
N PHE A 308 14.00 14.44 -6.38
CA PHE A 308 13.95 13.19 -5.63
C PHE A 308 13.26 12.06 -6.42
N ILE A 309 12.12 12.33 -7.05
CA ILE A 309 11.35 11.36 -7.84
C ILE A 309 12.20 10.73 -8.94
N LYS A 310 13.02 11.52 -9.63
CA LYS A 310 13.96 11.04 -10.67
C LYS A 310 15.03 10.06 -10.14
N THR A 311 15.17 9.91 -8.81
CA THR A 311 16.08 8.93 -8.19
C THR A 311 15.40 7.65 -7.73
N LEU A 312 14.06 7.57 -7.80
CA LEU A 312 13.30 6.46 -7.20
C LEU A 312 13.58 5.10 -7.85
N SER A 313 14.01 5.05 -9.11
CA SER A 313 14.45 3.81 -9.76
C SER A 313 15.64 3.14 -9.05
N ASN A 314 16.42 3.88 -8.26
CA ASN A 314 17.49 3.32 -7.43
C ASN A 314 16.97 2.41 -6.30
N TYR A 315 15.66 2.45 -6.04
CA TYR A 315 14.96 1.64 -5.07
C TYR A 315 14.18 0.48 -5.73
N ASN A 316 14.44 0.16 -7.00
CA ASN A 316 13.83 -1.01 -7.63
C ASN A 316 14.49 -2.30 -7.13
N THR A 317 13.69 -3.34 -6.95
CA THR A 317 14.12 -4.72 -6.62
C THR A 317 13.57 -5.68 -7.69
N LYS A 318 13.69 -7.01 -7.47
CA LYS A 318 13.08 -8.01 -8.38
C LYS A 318 11.55 -7.83 -8.48
N ASN A 319 10.89 -7.43 -7.39
CA ASN A 319 9.43 -7.43 -7.24
C ASN A 319 8.85 -6.12 -6.71
N ILE A 320 9.66 -5.06 -6.60
CA ILE A 320 9.22 -3.68 -6.37
C ILE A 320 9.78 -2.82 -7.49
N THR A 321 8.90 -2.11 -8.19
CA THR A 321 9.28 -1.21 -9.28
C THR A 321 8.60 0.14 -9.11
N PHE A 322 9.38 1.20 -8.98
CA PHE A 322 8.89 2.55 -9.23
C PHE A 322 8.69 2.74 -10.73
N LEU A 323 7.46 3.07 -11.13
CA LEU A 323 7.14 3.33 -12.53
C LEU A 323 7.77 4.65 -12.97
N ASN A 324 8.65 4.57 -13.97
CA ASN A 324 9.36 5.73 -14.50
C ASN A 324 8.40 6.78 -15.06
N ASP A 325 8.72 8.05 -14.81
CA ASP A 325 8.01 9.21 -15.35
C ASP A 325 6.50 9.14 -15.10
N GLN A 326 6.08 8.69 -13.91
CA GLN A 326 4.69 8.71 -13.47
C GLN A 326 4.57 9.45 -12.15
N ILE A 327 3.44 10.13 -11.93
CA ILE A 327 3.15 10.86 -10.70
C ILE A 327 1.69 10.72 -10.32
N LYS A 328 1.40 10.61 -9.03
CA LYS A 328 0.05 10.68 -8.47
C LYS A 328 -0.19 12.04 -7.82
N LEU A 329 -1.27 12.69 -8.22
CA LEU A 329 -1.80 13.94 -7.66
C LEU A 329 -3.26 13.77 -7.21
N PHE A 330 -3.78 14.77 -6.49
CA PHE A 330 -5.11 14.73 -5.87
C PHE A 330 -5.87 16.02 -6.16
N SER A 331 -7.11 15.91 -6.61
CA SER A 331 -7.97 17.04 -6.96
C SER A 331 -8.95 17.36 -5.84
N ASP A 332 -9.99 16.54 -5.68
CA ASP A 332 -11.10 16.75 -4.75
C ASP A 332 -11.18 15.68 -3.66
N GLY A 333 -12.06 15.89 -2.67
CA GLY A 333 -12.18 15.04 -1.50
C GLY A 333 -12.79 13.65 -1.73
N ALA A 334 -12.82 12.86 -0.67
CA ALA A 334 -13.24 11.46 -0.73
C ALA A 334 -14.77 11.30 -0.83
N ILE A 335 -15.20 10.28 -1.59
CA ILE A 335 -16.62 9.88 -1.75
C ILE A 335 -17.27 9.61 -0.38
N TYR A 336 -16.60 8.83 0.47
CA TYR A 336 -17.13 8.46 1.78
C TYR A 336 -17.15 9.62 2.77
N SER A 337 -16.26 10.62 2.65
CA SER A 337 -16.36 11.84 3.46
C SER A 337 -17.50 12.75 2.99
N GLN A 338 -18.14 12.43 1.86
CA GLN A 338 -18.98 13.35 1.09
C GLN A 338 -18.24 14.66 0.76
N ALA A 339 -16.92 14.58 0.58
CA ALA A 339 -16.07 15.75 0.33
C ALA A 339 -15.67 15.90 -1.15
N MET A 340 -16.16 15.04 -2.04
CA MET A 340 -15.90 15.18 -3.49
C MET A 340 -16.60 16.42 -4.07
N GLN A 341 -15.99 17.07 -5.06
CA GLN A 341 -16.49 18.33 -5.63
C GLN A 341 -17.66 18.08 -6.60
N MET A 342 -18.84 18.54 -6.22
CA MET A 342 -20.08 18.36 -6.99
C MET A 342 -20.49 19.64 -7.71
N LYS A 343 -20.93 19.56 -8.97
CA LYS A 343 -21.38 20.76 -9.72
C LYS A 343 -22.64 21.38 -9.14
N GLU A 344 -23.60 20.52 -8.79
CA GLU A 344 -24.90 20.94 -8.24
C GLU A 344 -24.91 20.99 -6.70
N GLY A 345 -23.80 20.57 -6.07
CA GLY A 345 -23.69 20.43 -4.62
C GLY A 345 -24.39 19.18 -4.07
N TYR A 346 -24.35 19.05 -2.75
CA TYR A 346 -25.04 18.02 -1.99
C TYR A 346 -26.40 18.52 -1.49
N THR A 347 -27.24 17.60 -1.05
CA THR A 347 -28.63 17.90 -0.61
C THR A 347 -28.73 18.80 0.63
N ASP A 348 -27.66 18.93 1.40
CA ASP A 348 -27.52 19.82 2.55
C ASP A 348 -26.86 21.18 2.21
N GLY A 349 -26.52 21.40 0.93
CA GLY A 349 -26.06 22.68 0.39
C GLY A 349 -24.55 22.87 0.33
N HIS A 350 -23.72 21.95 0.83
CA HIS A 350 -22.26 22.04 0.64
C HIS A 350 -21.86 21.55 -0.77
N LEU A 351 -20.63 21.88 -1.21
CA LEU A 351 -20.15 21.58 -2.58
C LEU A 351 -19.07 20.50 -2.63
N GLY A 352 -18.63 20.01 -1.49
CA GLY A 352 -17.38 19.25 -1.32
C GLY A 352 -16.17 20.16 -1.12
N GLU A 353 -15.00 19.53 -1.05
CA GLU A 353 -13.73 20.15 -0.72
C GLU A 353 -12.69 19.89 -1.81
N TRP A 354 -11.87 20.90 -2.11
CA TRP A 354 -10.68 20.70 -2.92
C TRP A 354 -9.57 20.20 -2.00
N MET A 355 -9.10 18.97 -2.20
CA MET A 355 -7.93 18.46 -1.48
C MET A 355 -6.68 19.27 -1.84
N THR A 356 -6.54 19.60 -3.13
CA THR A 356 -5.53 20.52 -3.61
C THR A 356 -6.23 21.72 -4.25
N PRO A 357 -6.01 22.96 -3.77
CA PRO A 357 -6.55 24.14 -4.43
C PRO A 357 -6.20 24.15 -5.92
N LEU A 358 -7.15 24.50 -6.79
CA LEU A 358 -7.00 24.36 -8.24
C LEU A 358 -5.75 25.05 -8.81
N ASN A 359 -5.39 26.22 -8.30
CA ASN A 359 -4.19 26.94 -8.73
C ASN A 359 -2.89 26.20 -8.36
N ILE A 360 -2.90 25.45 -7.26
CA ILE A 360 -1.76 24.62 -6.85
C ILE A 360 -1.73 23.33 -7.69
N LEU A 361 -2.88 22.73 -7.95
CA LEU A 361 -2.99 21.55 -8.80
C LEU A 361 -2.52 21.84 -10.23
N GLU A 362 -2.93 22.98 -10.81
CA GLU A 362 -2.48 23.45 -12.13
C GLU A 362 -0.94 23.57 -12.18
N GLN A 363 -0.31 24.14 -11.14
CA GLN A 363 1.14 24.25 -11.04
C GLN A 363 1.81 22.87 -11.01
N GLN A 364 1.27 21.94 -10.22
CA GLN A 364 1.79 20.57 -10.13
C GLN A 364 1.67 19.85 -11.48
N ILE A 365 0.48 19.83 -12.08
CA ILE A 365 0.22 19.20 -13.37
C ILE A 365 1.16 19.78 -14.44
N THR A 366 1.23 21.11 -14.55
CA THR A 366 2.06 21.79 -15.55
C THR A 366 3.53 21.40 -15.41
N GLN A 367 4.05 21.33 -14.18
CA GLN A 367 5.45 20.95 -13.96
C GLN A 367 5.74 19.53 -14.45
N TYR A 368 4.93 18.55 -14.02
CA TYR A 368 5.16 17.15 -14.40
C TYR A 368 4.88 16.90 -15.89
N TRP A 369 3.86 17.53 -16.45
CA TRP A 369 3.54 17.47 -17.87
C TRP A 369 4.70 17.96 -18.75
N ASN A 370 5.31 19.09 -18.40
CA ASN A 370 6.46 19.65 -19.14
C ASN A 370 7.70 18.76 -19.08
N GLU A 371 7.79 17.88 -18.09
CA GLU A 371 8.85 16.88 -17.91
C GLU A 371 8.49 15.52 -18.54
N ASN A 372 7.39 15.44 -19.31
CA ASN A 372 6.85 14.24 -19.96
C ASN A 372 6.39 13.12 -19.02
N PHE A 373 5.97 13.48 -17.80
CA PHE A 373 5.40 12.49 -16.88
C PHE A 373 3.96 12.14 -17.28
N LYS A 374 3.58 10.87 -17.08
CA LYS A 374 2.18 10.45 -17.00
C LYS A 374 1.61 10.90 -15.66
N VAL A 375 0.57 11.72 -15.69
CA VAL A 375 -0.06 12.29 -14.49
C VAL A 375 -1.32 11.50 -14.16
N HIS A 376 -1.34 10.87 -13.00
CA HIS A 376 -2.49 10.18 -12.42
C HIS A 376 -3.15 11.10 -11.41
N ILE A 377 -4.45 11.33 -11.53
CA ILE A 377 -5.14 12.32 -10.69
C ILE A 377 -6.33 11.66 -10.00
N HIS A 378 -6.38 11.75 -8.68
CA HIS A 378 -7.57 11.42 -7.92
C HIS A 378 -8.62 12.51 -8.15
N ALA A 379 -9.75 12.14 -8.77
CA ALA A 379 -10.91 13.00 -8.96
C ALA A 379 -12.18 12.14 -8.86
N ASN A 380 -13.05 12.44 -7.90
CA ASN A 380 -14.27 11.67 -7.64
C ASN A 380 -15.52 12.38 -8.17
N GLY A 381 -15.66 13.66 -7.80
CA GLY A 381 -16.86 14.44 -8.06
C GLY A 381 -16.89 14.92 -9.50
N ASP A 382 -18.09 15.14 -10.04
CA ASP A 382 -18.28 15.51 -11.44
C ASP A 382 -17.69 16.89 -11.77
N LYS A 383 -17.62 17.79 -10.79
CA LYS A 383 -16.91 19.07 -10.91
C LYS A 383 -15.40 18.86 -10.83
N GLY A 384 -14.93 18.00 -9.92
CA GLY A 384 -13.52 17.61 -9.82
C GLY A 384 -12.98 17.09 -11.15
N ILE A 385 -13.68 16.14 -11.76
CA ILE A 385 -13.34 15.55 -13.06
C ILE A 385 -13.39 16.57 -14.20
N GLN A 386 -14.28 17.58 -14.13
CA GLN A 386 -14.36 18.61 -15.19
C GLN A 386 -13.19 19.62 -15.12
N GLN A 387 -12.65 19.88 -13.94
CA GLN A 387 -11.58 20.87 -13.74
C GLN A 387 -10.19 20.33 -14.04
N VAL A 388 -10.03 19.01 -13.95
CA VAL A 388 -8.80 18.26 -14.24
C VAL A 388 -8.78 17.86 -15.70
#